data_AF-A0A8T4FK60-F1
#
_entry.id   AF-A0A8T4FK60-F1
#
_cell.length_a   1.000
_cell.length_b   1.000
_cell.length_c   1.000
_cell.angle_alpha   90.00
_cell.angle_beta   90.00
_cell.angle_gamma   90.00
#
_symmetry.space_group_name_H-M   'P 1'
#
loop_
_entity.id
_entity.type
_entity.pdbx_description
1 polymer ?
#
loop_
_entity_poly.entity_id
_entity_poly.type
_entity_poly.pdbx_seq_one_letter_code
_entity_poly.pdbx_strand_id
1 'polypeptide(L)'
;MATWSAPGKVFLFGEHAVVFGKSGLAMAIKPRVYVTVRKARNPAKVNSPYIEGCFEELGVTGSVYIHSQLPSSSGLGSSAAVTVATLCAINDEFGLGLTRSD
;
A
#
# COMPACT_ATOMS: atom_id res chain seq x y z
N MET A 1 17.38 2.79 3.18
CA MET A 1 16.49 1.77 2.59
C MET A 1 15.52 1.38 3.67
N ALA A 2 14.22 1.51 3.41
CA ALA A 2 13.16 1.19 4.35
C ALA A 2 12.25 0.09 3.79
N THR A 3 11.87 -0.85 4.65
CA THR A 3 10.96 -1.95 4.31
C THR A 3 9.76 -1.95 5.24
N TRP A 4 8.57 -1.88 4.67
CA TRP A 4 7.32 -1.88 5.40
C TRP A 4 6.37 -2.95 4.85
N SER A 5 5.39 -3.34 5.66
CA SER A 5 4.40 -4.32 5.23
C SER A 5 2.99 -3.97 5.69
N ALA A 6 2.01 -4.29 4.85
CA ALA A 6 0.59 -4.15 5.16
C ALA A 6 -0.14 -5.48 4.97
N PRO A 7 -1.10 -5.82 5.84
CA PRO A 7 -1.91 -7.02 5.65
C PRO A 7 -2.89 -6.84 4.49
N GLY A 8 -3.23 -7.95 3.83
CA GLY A 8 -4.47 -7.97 3.04
C GLY A 8 -5.70 -7.81 3.92
N LYS A 9 -6.87 -7.68 3.30
CA LYS A 9 -8.15 -7.60 4.01
C LYS A 9 -9.25 -8.36 3.31
N VAL A 10 -10.24 -8.79 4.07
CA VAL A 10 -11.49 -9.39 3.59
C VAL A 10 -12.67 -8.60 4.13
N PHE A 11 -13.77 -8.54 3.38
CA PHE A 11 -15.04 -8.11 3.92
C PHE A 11 -15.76 -9.34 4.48
N LEU A 12 -16.17 -9.28 5.75
CA LEU A 12 -17.03 -10.28 6.36
C LEU A 12 -18.48 -10.03 5.96
N PHE A 13 -18.93 -8.77 6.05
CA PHE A 13 -20.26 -8.35 5.60
C PHE A 13 -20.27 -6.89 5.13
N GLY A 14 -21.19 -6.56 4.24
CA GLY A 14 -21.56 -5.18 3.94
C GLY A 14 -20.66 -4.42 2.96
N GLU A 15 -19.84 -5.10 2.15
CA GLU A 15 -18.98 -4.44 1.14
C GLU A 15 -19.77 -3.49 0.21
N HIS A 16 -20.97 -3.89 -0.21
CA HIS A 16 -21.85 -3.05 -1.03
C HIS A 16 -22.79 -2.19 -0.18
N ALA A 17 -23.15 -2.65 1.02
CA ALA A 17 -24.10 -1.97 1.90
C ALA A 17 -23.56 -0.63 2.42
N VAL A 18 -22.24 -0.52 2.62
CA VAL A 18 -21.59 0.73 3.04
C VAL A 18 -21.75 1.87 2.04
N VAL A 19 -21.93 1.57 0.75
CA VAL A 19 -22.20 2.57 -0.30
C VAL A 19 -23.55 3.26 -0.08
N PHE A 20 -24.48 2.59 0.63
CA PHE A 20 -25.81 3.11 0.97
C PHE A 20 -25.91 3.57 2.44
N GLY A 21 -24.78 3.89 3.08
CA GLY A 21 -24.74 4.37 4.46
C GLY A 21 -25.09 3.32 5.52
N LYS A 22 -25.05 2.03 5.17
CA LYS A 22 -25.24 0.93 6.13
C LYS A 22 -23.88 0.46 6.67
N SER A 23 -23.89 -0.20 7.82
CA SER A 23 -22.65 -0.73 8.39
C SER A 23 -22.05 -1.87 7.55
N GLY A 24 -20.71 -1.97 7.58
CA GLY A 24 -19.96 -3.10 7.04
C GLY A 24 -18.83 -3.49 7.99
N LEU A 25 -18.34 -4.71 7.85
CA LEU A 25 -17.27 -5.26 8.67
C LEU A 25 -16.18 -5.83 7.77
N ALA A 26 -14.98 -5.27 7.85
CA ALA A 26 -13.79 -5.77 7.19
C ALA A 26 -12.77 -6.24 8.24
N MET A 27 -11.94 -7.21 7.85
CA MET A 27 -10.93 -7.81 8.72
C MET A 27 -9.60 -7.93 7.99
N ALA A 28 -8.51 -7.57 8.67
CA ALA A 28 -7.16 -7.84 8.18
C ALA A 28 -6.85 -9.34 8.23
N ILE A 29 -6.18 -9.85 7.21
CA ILE A 29 -5.76 -11.26 7.14
C ILE A 29 -4.25 -11.38 7.31
N LYS A 30 -3.80 -12.61 7.59
CA LYS A 30 -2.37 -12.90 7.83
C LYS A 30 -1.45 -12.61 6.63
N PRO A 31 -1.79 -12.98 5.38
CA PRO A 31 -0.91 -12.70 4.23
C PRO A 31 -0.68 -11.19 4.07
N ARG A 32 0.57 -10.81 3.77
CA ARG A 32 0.99 -9.41 3.69
C ARG A 32 1.62 -9.06 2.35
N VAL A 33 1.58 -7.78 2.02
CA VAL A 33 2.42 -7.16 1.00
C VAL A 33 3.59 -6.49 1.70
N TYR A 34 4.80 -6.79 1.25
CA TYR A 34 6.04 -6.17 1.70
C TYR A 34 6.54 -5.25 0.60
N VAL A 35 6.87 -4.01 0.96
CA VAL A 35 7.39 -3.00 0.04
C VAL A 35 8.69 -2.47 0.62
N THR A 36 9.71 -2.42 -0.23
CA THR A 36 10.98 -1.79 0.10
C THR A 36 11.21 -0.61 -0.82
N VAL A 37 11.50 0.55 -0.24
CA VAL A 37 11.83 1.78 -0.96
C VAL A 37 13.28 2.17 -0.70
N ARG A 38 13.94 2.67 -1.75
CA ARG A 38 15.30 3.21 -1.69
C ARG A 38 15.39 4.49 -2.51
N LYS A 39 16.03 5.53 -1.96
CA LYS A 39 16.39 6.73 -2.75
C LYS A 39 17.19 6.33 -3.98
N ALA A 40 16.81 6.85 -5.15
CA ALA A 40 17.50 6.58 -6.40
C ALA A 40 17.36 7.78 -7.35
N ARG A 41 18.45 8.14 -8.04
CA ARG A 41 18.44 9.25 -9.02
C ARG A 41 17.72 8.90 -10.32
N ASN A 42 17.74 7.62 -10.70
CA ASN A 42 17.10 7.13 -11.93
C ASN A 42 16.45 5.76 -11.66
N PRO A 43 15.30 5.72 -10.96
CA PRO A 43 14.64 4.47 -10.65
C PRO A 43 14.05 3.82 -11.89
N ALA A 44 13.97 2.49 -11.88
CA ALA A 44 13.21 1.76 -12.89
C ALA A 44 11.72 2.14 -12.79
N LYS A 45 11.07 2.33 -13.94
CA LYS A 45 9.64 2.62 -13.98
C LYS A 45 8.85 1.40 -13.50
N VAL A 46 7.93 1.61 -12.57
CA VAL A 46 7.04 0.57 -12.07
C VAL A 46 5.66 0.76 -12.68
N ASN A 47 5.18 -0.25 -13.40
CA ASN A 47 3.89 -0.17 -14.10
C ASN A 47 2.73 -0.44 -13.14
N SER A 48 2.46 0.50 -12.24
CA SER A 48 1.36 0.41 -11.28
C SER A 48 0.88 1.80 -10.86
N PRO A 49 -0.38 2.17 -11.14
CA PRO A 49 -0.90 3.50 -10.81
C PRO A 49 -0.92 3.77 -9.30
N TYR A 50 -1.05 2.72 -8.48
CA TYR A 50 -1.04 2.85 -7.02
C TYR A 50 0.29 3.32 -6.47
N ILE A 51 1.39 2.88 -7.10
CA ILE A 51 2.75 3.15 -6.64
C ILE A 51 3.23 4.47 -7.22
N GLU A 52 2.98 4.70 -8.52
CA GLU A 52 3.26 5.98 -9.17
C GLU A 52 2.56 7.11 -8.41
N GLY A 53 1.27 6.93 -8.07
CA GLY A 53 0.53 7.89 -7.25
C GLY A 53 1.14 8.17 -5.88
N CYS A 54 1.68 7.17 -5.17
CA CYS A 54 2.34 7.39 -3.86
C CYS A 54 3.59 8.28 -3.98
N PHE A 55 4.40 8.07 -5.02
CA PHE A 55 5.61 8.87 -5.24
C PHE A 55 5.27 10.29 -5.69
N GLU A 56 4.27 10.44 -6.56
CA GLU A 56 3.76 11.74 -7.01
C GLU A 56 3.16 12.55 -5.85
N GLU A 57 2.29 11.94 -5.05
CA GLU A 57 1.62 12.58 -3.91
C GLU A 57 2.62 13.07 -2.86
N LEU A 58 3.66 12.29 -2.58
CA LEU A 58 4.70 12.66 -1.61
C LEU A 58 5.84 13.49 -2.24
N GLY A 59 5.80 13.78 -3.53
CA GLY A 59 6.78 14.63 -4.22
C GLY A 59 8.21 14.08 -4.23
N VAL A 60 8.36 12.74 -4.24
CA VAL A 60 9.66 12.06 -4.14
C VAL A 60 9.85 11.02 -5.23
N THR A 61 11.11 10.66 -5.51
CA THR A 61 11.46 9.69 -6.54
C THR A 61 12.43 8.65 -5.97
N GLY A 62 12.11 7.36 -6.15
CA GLY A 62 12.90 6.26 -5.61
C GLY A 62 12.66 4.92 -6.32
N SER A 63 13.53 3.96 -6.06
CA SER A 63 13.34 2.58 -6.48
C SER A 63 12.44 1.86 -5.48
N VAL A 64 11.58 0.99 -5.98
CA VAL A 64 10.64 0.22 -5.16
C VAL A 64 10.67 -1.26 -5.53
N TYR A 65 10.65 -2.12 -4.52
CA TYR A 65 10.65 -3.57 -4.66
C TYR A 65 9.48 -4.13 -3.85
N ILE A 66 8.74 -5.06 -4.46
CA ILE A 66 7.48 -5.56 -3.90
C ILE A 66 7.53 -7.06 -3.84
N HIS A 67 7.15 -7.58 -2.67
CA HIS A 67 6.93 -8.99 -2.47
C HIS A 67 5.53 -9.17 -1.85
N SER A 68 4.61 -9.79 -2.60
CA SER A 68 3.24 -10.02 -2.16
C SER A 68 3.04 -11.50 -1.83
N GLN A 69 2.48 -11.78 -0.65
CA GLN A 69 1.98 -13.10 -0.28
C GLN A 69 0.49 -13.28 -0.65
N LEU A 70 -0.16 -12.24 -1.19
CA LEU A 70 -1.56 -12.31 -1.56
C LEU A 70 -1.72 -13.00 -2.91
N PRO A 71 -2.62 -13.99 -3.04
CA PRO A 71 -2.95 -14.58 -4.33
C PRO A 71 -3.57 -13.53 -5.25
N SER A 72 -3.18 -13.57 -6.53
CA SER A 72 -3.70 -12.67 -7.55
C SER A 72 -5.23 -12.76 -7.67
N SER A 73 -5.88 -11.63 -7.95
CA SER A 73 -7.29 -11.55 -8.34
C SER A 73 -8.34 -12.07 -7.34
N SER A 74 -8.01 -12.14 -6.04
CA SER A 74 -8.87 -12.78 -5.03
C SER A 74 -9.73 -11.83 -4.17
N GLY A 75 -9.80 -10.53 -4.51
CA GLY A 75 -10.55 -9.54 -3.71
C GLY A 75 -9.94 -9.21 -2.33
N LEU A 76 -8.71 -9.65 -2.06
CA LEU A 76 -8.07 -9.56 -0.74
C LEU A 76 -7.47 -8.18 -0.41
N GLY A 77 -7.86 -7.13 -1.12
CA GLY A 77 -7.34 -5.77 -0.89
C GLY A 77 -5.85 -5.60 -1.19
N SER A 78 -5.30 -6.32 -2.17
CA SER A 78 -3.87 -6.22 -2.53
C SER A 78 -3.43 -4.82 -2.95
N SER A 79 -4.31 -4.04 -3.61
CA SER A 79 -4.03 -2.65 -3.98
C SER A 79 -3.89 -1.75 -2.75
N ALA A 80 -4.84 -1.85 -1.82
CA ALA A 80 -4.77 -1.09 -0.56
C ALA A 80 -3.52 -1.46 0.26
N ALA A 81 -3.18 -2.75 0.34
CA ALA A 81 -2.00 -3.21 1.06
C ALA A 81 -0.70 -2.68 0.43
N VAL A 82 -0.56 -2.73 -0.91
CA VAL A 82 0.65 -2.19 -1.57
C VAL A 82 0.75 -0.68 -1.41
N THR A 83 -0.36 0.06 -1.52
CA THR A 83 -0.37 1.52 -1.33
C THR A 83 0.09 1.89 0.08
N VAL A 84 -0.52 1.32 1.12
CA VAL A 84 -0.16 1.64 2.52
C VAL A 84 1.29 1.28 2.82
N ALA A 85 1.74 0.09 2.41
CA ALA A 85 3.14 -0.32 2.62
C ALA A 85 4.12 0.58 1.85
N THR A 86 3.74 1.07 0.67
CA THR A 86 4.54 2.01 -0.13
C THR A 86 4.64 3.37 0.54
N LEU A 87 3.52 3.96 0.96
CA LEU A 87 3.49 5.26 1.66
C LEU A 87 4.35 5.20 2.94
N CYS A 88 4.19 4.16 3.76
CA CYS A 88 5.01 4.01 4.97
C CYS A 88 6.50 3.86 4.64
N ALA A 89 6.86 3.08 3.63
CA ALA A 89 8.26 2.92 3.22
C ALA A 89 8.85 4.21 2.63
N ILE A 90 8.07 5.01 1.90
CA ILE A 90 8.50 6.31 1.42
C ILE A 90 8.69 7.28 2.59
N ASN A 91 7.71 7.40 3.48
CA ASN A 91 7.77 8.29 4.63
C ASN A 91 9.04 8.05 5.48
N ASP A 92 9.35 6.78 5.75
CA ASP A 92 10.53 6.37 6.50
C ASP A 92 11.84 6.58 5.70
N GLU A 93 11.90 6.14 4.44
CA GLU A 93 13.11 6.28 3.60
C GLU A 93 13.50 7.75 3.39
N PHE A 94 12.51 8.62 3.18
CA PHE A 94 12.70 10.04 2.91
C PHE A 94 12.68 10.91 4.17
N GLY A 95 12.30 10.36 5.33
CA GLY A 95 12.25 11.07 6.60
C GLY A 95 11.21 12.18 6.60
N LEU A 96 10.03 11.94 6.02
CA LEU A 96 8.99 12.97 5.86
C LEU A 96 8.25 13.27 7.17
N GLY A 97 8.32 12.38 8.17
CA GLY A 97 7.74 12.59 9.50
C GLY A 97 6.22 12.54 9.53
N LEU A 98 5.58 11.99 8.50
CA LEU A 98 4.12 11.86 8.43
C LEU A 98 3.62 10.84 9.45
N THR A 99 2.46 11.14 10.03
CA THR A 99 1.76 10.29 10.99
C THR A 99 0.68 9.46 10.28
N ARG A 100 -0.13 8.71 11.04
CA ARG A 100 -1.24 7.93 10.47
C ARG A 100 -2.45 8.79 10.07
N SER A 101 -2.46 10.06 10.48
CA SER A 101 -3.58 10.98 10.29
C SER A 101 -3.33 12.01 9.19
N ASP A 102 -2.11 12.06 8.66
CA ASP A 102 -1.72 12.87 7.51
C ASP A 102 -2.00 12.08 6.21
#